data_AF-X0ZJ90-F1
#
_entry.id   AF-X0ZJ90-F1
#
_cell.length_a   1.000
_cell.length_b   1.000
_cell.length_c   1.000
_cell.angle_alpha   90.00
_cell.angle_beta   90.00
_cell.angle_gamma   90.00
#
_symmetry.space_group_name_H-M   'P 1'
#
loop_
_entity.id
_entity.type
_entity.pdbx_description
1 polymer ?
#
loop_
_entity_poly.entity_id
_entity_poly.type
_entity_poly.pdbx_seq_one_letter_code
_entity_poly.pdbx_strand_id
1 'polypeptide(L)' 'MATFVYKVRDRSGKIFTGSMEGENRSSVVFRLREMD' A
#
# COMPACT_ATOMS: atom_id res chain seq x y z
N MET A 1 -15.20 -6.24 -1.95
CA MET A 1 -14.17 -5.25 -1.59
C MET A 1 -13.65 -5.59 -0.21
N ALA A 2 -12.33 -5.58 -0.04
CA ALA A 2 -11.70 -5.83 1.26
C ALA A 2 -10.82 -4.63 1.63
N THR A 3 -10.77 -4.33 2.92
CA THR A 3 -9.86 -3.33 3.47
C THR A 3 -8.53 -3.99 3.78
N PHE A 4 -7.46 -3.49 3.18
CA PHE A 4 -6.10 -3.97 3.38
C PHE A 4 -5.33 -2.98 4.24
N VAL A 5 -4.75 -3.47 5.33
CA VAL A 5 -3.80 -2.70 6.13
C VAL A 5 -2.42 -2.85 5.50
N TYR A 6 -1.76 -1.73 5.19
CA TYR A 6 -0.43 -1.73 4.59
C TYR A 6 0.60 -1.04 5.48
N LYS A 7 1.83 -1.54 5.36
CA LYS A 7 3.04 -0.94 5.93
C LYS A 7 4.11 -0.98 4.86
N VAL A 8 4.41 0.16 4.27
CA VAL A 8 5.42 0.31 3.21
C VAL A 8 6.57 1.18 3.70
N ARG A 9 7.76 0.93 3.18
CA ARG A 9 8.96 1.72 3.47
C ARG A 9 9.43 2.36 2.18
N ASP A 10 9.54 3.68 2.19
CA ASP A 10 10.10 4.44 1.08
C ASP A 10 11.64 4.29 1.00
N ARG A 11 12.24 4.67 -0.14
CA ARG A 11 13.69 4.67 -0.36
C ARG A 11 14.45 5.54 0.65
N SER A 12 13.79 6.57 1.20
CA SER A 12 14.33 7.43 2.27
C SER A 12 14.33 6.75 3.65
N GLY A 13 13.86 5.51 3.77
CA GLY A 13 13.73 4.77 5.03
C GLY A 13 12.47 5.13 5.82
N LYS A 14 11.65 6.08 5.34
CA LYS A 14 10.41 6.49 5.99
C LYS A 14 9.35 5.40 5.86
N ILE A 15 8.71 5.06 6.99
CA ILE A 15 7.66 4.05 7.04
C ILE A 15 6.31 4.75 6.93
N PHE A 16 5.48 4.27 6.00
CA PHE A 16 4.10 4.68 5.83
C PHE A 16 3.18 3.52 6.18
N THR A 17 2.21 3.79 7.03
CA THR A 17 1.18 2.82 7.43
C THR A 17 -0.19 3.41 7.18
N GLY A 18 -1.11 2.61 6.66
CA GLY A 18 -2.47 3.03 6.38
C GLY A 18 -3.38 1.86 6.04
N SER A 19 -4.62 2.17 5.72
CA SER A 19 -5.61 1.21 5.25
C SER A 19 -6.09 1.62 3.87
N MET A 20 -6.13 0.68 2.94
CA MET A 20 -6.57 0.89 1.56
C MET A 20 -7.64 -0.13 1.20
N GLU A 21 -8.73 0.33 0.60
CA GLU A 21 -9.74 -0.55 0.02
C GLU A 21 -9.27 -1.04 -1.35
N GLY A 22 -9.39 -2.34 -1.57
CA GLY A 22 -8.98 -2.98 -2.81
C GLY A 22 -9.81 -4.20 -3.14
N GLU A 23 -9.79 -4.56 -4.42
CA GLU A 23 -10.46 -5.77 -4.91
C GLU A 23 -9.62 -7.01 -4.64
N ASN A 24 -8.29 -6.89 -4.74
CA ASN A 24 -7.32 -7.95 -4.45
C ASN A 24 -5.97 -7.39 -3.99
N ARG A 25 -5.12 -8.25 -3.40
CA ARG A 25 -3.79 -7.88 -2.90
C ARG A 25 -2.91 -7.25 -3.99
N SER A 26 -2.94 -7.78 -5.21
CA SER A 26 -2.08 -7.30 -6.31
C SER A 26 -2.40 -5.87 -6.71
N SER A 27 -3.69 -5.50 -6.75
CA SER A 27 -4.16 -4.14 -7.04
C SER A 27 -3.72 -3.15 -5.96
N VAL A 28 -3.80 -3.53 -4.69
CA VAL A 28 -3.32 -2.71 -3.56
C VAL A 28 -1.81 -2.53 -3.61
N VAL A 29 -1.06 -3.60 -3.87
CA VAL A 29 0.41 -3.53 -3.99
C VAL A 29 0.85 -2.69 -5.19
N PHE A 30 0.14 -2.77 -6.32
CA PHE A 30 0.41 -1.95 -7.50
C PHE A 30 0.24 -0.46 -7.18
N ARG A 31 -0.90 -0.06 -6.60
CA ARG A 31 -1.15 1.33 -6.18
C ARG A 31 -0.12 1.86 -5.20
N LEU A 32 0.29 1.05 -4.23
CA LEU A 32 1.31 1.44 -3.24
C LEU A 32 2.69 1.66 -3.86
N ARG A 33 2.98 1.06 -5.03
CA ARG A 33 4.23 1.25 -5.76
C ARG A 33 4.20 2.45 -6.70
N GLU A 34 3.03 2.88 -7.14
CA GLU A 34 2.88 4.09 -7.97
C GLU A 34 2.94 5.38 -7.15
N MET A 35 2.91 5.31 -5.82
CA MET A 35 3.11 6.45 -4.92
C MET A 35 4.60 6.79 -4.73
N ASP A 36 5.37 6.90 -5.83
CA ASP A 36 6.76 7.41 -5.82
C ASP A 36 6.80 8.90 -5.40
#